data_AF-A0AAW6NIP6-F1
#
_entry.id   AF-A0AAW6NIP6-F1
#
_cell.length_a   1.000
_cell.length_b   1.000
_cell.length_c   1.000
_cell.angle_alpha   90.00
_cell.angle_beta   90.00
_cell.angle_gamma   90.00
#
_symmetry.space_group_name_H-M   'P 1'
#
loop_
_entity.id
_entity.type
_entity.pdbx_description
1 polymer ?
#
loop_
_entity_poly.entity_id
_entity_poly.type
_entity_poly.pdbx_seq_one_letter_code
_entity_poly.pdbx_strand_id
1 'polypeptide(L)'
;GDVPVEPTLTPHQFPRGASPGTFLHSLFEELDFTQPVSEEWVLKMLQSGGYDAHWQPVLTDWINAILQAPLTAQGFSLRQLTAKNKQVEMEFYLPVAGPLKADALDALIRQYDPLSAGCPPLNFRQVQGMLKGFIDLVFRHEGRYYLLDYKSNWLGENSEAYTQQAMAAAMQMHRYDLQYQLYTLALHRYLRHRIADYRYDDHFGGIIYLFLRGVDAADPRSGIFSTRPDAELINKMDNLFAANTEEMA
;
A
#
# COMPACT_ATOMS: atom_id res chain seq x y z
N GLY A 1 2.22 43.36 22.13
CA GLY A 1 1.05 42.54 21.87
C GLY A 1 1.57 41.29 21.22
N ASP A 2 1.60 40.19 21.96
CA ASP A 2 1.97 38.90 21.39
C ASP A 2 0.91 38.56 20.36
N VAL A 3 1.33 38.58 19.09
CA VAL A 3 0.53 38.03 18.00
C VAL A 3 0.37 36.55 18.35
N PRO A 4 -0.87 36.04 18.54
CA PRO A 4 -1.05 34.61 18.76
C PRO A 4 -0.44 33.89 17.57
N VAL A 5 0.56 33.05 17.81
CA VAL A 5 1.08 32.14 16.79
C VAL A 5 -0.10 31.25 16.42
N GLU A 6 -0.65 31.43 15.21
CA GLU A 6 -1.67 30.53 14.71
C GLU A 6 -1.14 29.10 14.79
N PRO A 7 -1.91 28.14 15.32
CA PRO A 7 -1.44 26.77 15.44
C PRO A 7 -1.09 26.26 14.04
N THR A 8 0.20 25.92 13.86
CA THR A 8 0.71 25.40 12.58
C THR A 8 -0.10 24.16 12.20
N LEU A 9 -0.71 24.18 11.01
CA LEU A 9 -1.48 23.05 10.50
C LEU A 9 -0.60 21.80 10.43
N THR A 10 -1.20 20.63 10.66
CA THR A 10 -0.52 19.33 10.62
C THR A 10 -1.16 18.39 9.59
N PRO A 11 -0.44 17.35 9.12
CA PRO A 11 -1.02 16.31 8.28
C PRO A 11 -2.29 15.66 8.84
N HIS A 12 -2.44 15.60 10.17
CA HIS A 12 -3.62 15.02 10.84
C HIS A 12 -4.89 15.86 10.67
N GLN A 13 -4.74 17.16 10.37
CA GLN A 13 -5.82 18.11 10.15
C GLN A 13 -6.21 18.24 8.68
N PHE A 14 -5.42 17.70 7.74
CA PHE A 14 -5.77 17.70 6.32
C PHE A 14 -7.16 17.05 6.11
N PRO A 15 -8.03 17.55 5.21
CA PRO A 15 -9.38 17.02 5.02
C PRO A 15 -9.44 15.49 4.91
N ARG A 16 -10.50 14.89 5.43
CA ARG A 16 -10.67 13.44 5.54
C ARG A 16 -11.74 12.94 4.56
N GLY A 17 -11.68 11.65 4.22
CA GLY A 17 -12.65 10.99 3.36
C GLY A 17 -12.06 10.58 2.01
N ALA A 18 -12.90 9.99 1.17
CA ALA A 18 -12.47 9.40 -0.10
C ALA A 18 -11.85 10.43 -1.06
N SER A 19 -12.48 11.60 -1.25
CA SER A 19 -11.97 12.63 -2.17
C SER A 19 -10.58 13.17 -1.74
N PRO A 20 -10.35 13.57 -0.47
CA PRO A 20 -9.00 13.90 -0.01
C PRO A 20 -8.00 12.75 -0.09
N GLY A 21 -8.47 11.52 0.14
CA GLY A 21 -7.64 10.33 -0.03
C GLY A 21 -7.15 10.18 -1.47
N THR A 22 -8.06 10.19 -2.45
CA THR A 22 -7.73 10.12 -3.88
C THR A 22 -6.80 11.26 -4.31
N PHE A 23 -7.02 12.48 -3.82
CA PHE A 23 -6.11 13.59 -4.06
C PHE A 23 -4.69 13.30 -3.57
N LEU A 24 -4.53 12.74 -2.37
CA LEU A 24 -3.20 12.40 -1.86
C LEU A 24 -2.51 11.31 -2.70
N HIS A 25 -3.26 10.31 -3.21
CA HIS A 25 -2.69 9.29 -4.08
C HIS A 25 -2.19 9.89 -5.40
N SER A 26 -2.98 10.76 -6.04
CA SER A 26 -2.62 11.38 -7.32
C SER A 26 -1.33 12.19 -7.26
N LEU A 27 -0.96 12.73 -6.08
CA LEU A 27 0.32 13.40 -5.89
C LEU A 27 1.50 12.44 -6.15
N PHE A 28 1.44 11.21 -5.63
CA PHE A 28 2.51 10.23 -5.77
C PHE A 28 2.57 9.56 -7.14
N GLU A 29 1.48 9.64 -7.91
CA GLU A 29 1.42 9.21 -9.30
C GLU A 29 2.21 10.14 -10.21
N GLU A 30 2.09 11.46 -10.00
CA GLU A 30 2.73 12.48 -10.83
C GLU A 30 4.18 12.81 -10.41
N LEU A 31 4.55 12.58 -9.15
CA LEU A 31 5.84 12.98 -8.61
C LEU A 31 7.04 12.21 -9.21
N ASP A 32 8.07 12.95 -9.60
CA ASP A 32 9.43 12.42 -9.68
C ASP A 32 10.03 12.36 -8.28
N PHE A 33 10.13 11.15 -7.73
CA PHE A 33 10.60 10.93 -6.37
C PHE A 33 12.06 11.35 -6.18
N THR A 34 12.85 11.47 -7.26
CA THR A 34 14.27 11.83 -7.15
C THR A 34 14.51 13.33 -7.00
N GLN A 35 13.53 14.16 -7.38
CA GLN A 35 13.67 15.62 -7.40
C GLN A 35 13.12 16.28 -6.14
N PRO A 36 13.58 17.50 -5.79
CA PRO A 36 12.92 18.34 -4.80
C PRO A 36 11.45 18.56 -5.14
N VAL A 37 10.60 18.50 -4.11
CA VAL A 37 9.16 18.81 -4.26
C VAL A 37 9.04 20.32 -4.48
N SER A 38 8.50 20.71 -5.64
CA SER A 38 8.30 22.13 -5.96
C SER A 38 7.07 22.69 -5.26
N GLU A 39 7.24 23.78 -4.53
CA GLU A 39 6.14 24.50 -3.87
C GLU A 39 5.09 24.99 -4.88
N GLU A 40 5.52 25.46 -6.05
CA GLU A 40 4.64 25.90 -7.13
C GLU A 40 3.81 24.74 -7.67
N TRP A 41 4.40 23.55 -7.79
CA TRP A 41 3.68 22.34 -8.19
C TRP A 41 2.66 21.93 -7.13
N VAL A 42 3.04 21.93 -5.84
CA VAL A 42 2.11 21.61 -4.74
C VAL A 42 0.93 22.58 -4.72
N LEU A 43 1.18 23.88 -4.88
CA LEU A 43 0.13 24.89 -4.95
C LEU A 43 -0.84 24.63 -6.12
N LYS A 44 -0.30 24.30 -7.30
CA LYS A 44 -1.09 23.93 -8.47
C LYS A 44 -1.95 22.69 -8.21
N MET A 45 -1.40 21.67 -7.55
CA MET A 45 -2.14 20.46 -7.22
C MET A 45 -3.26 20.74 -6.22
N LEU A 46 -3.00 21.52 -5.16
CA LEU A 46 -4.03 21.94 -4.20
C LEU A 46 -5.19 22.67 -4.89
N GLN A 47 -4.89 23.65 -5.75
CA GLN A 47 -5.89 24.38 -6.52
C GLN A 47 -6.71 23.44 -7.42
N SER A 48 -6.05 22.52 -8.11
CA SER A 48 -6.70 21.55 -9.00
C SER A 48 -7.56 20.55 -8.24
N GLY A 49 -7.16 20.20 -7.01
CA GLY A 49 -7.92 19.35 -6.08
C GLY A 49 -9.02 20.09 -5.30
N GLY A 50 -9.13 21.41 -5.43
CA GLY A 50 -10.11 22.22 -4.69
C GLY A 50 -9.76 22.43 -3.21
N TYR A 51 -8.49 22.36 -2.84
CA TYR A 51 -7.99 22.61 -1.49
C TYR A 51 -7.36 24.00 -1.38
N ASP A 52 -7.45 24.59 -0.20
CA ASP A 52 -6.93 25.93 0.07
C ASP A 52 -5.39 25.97 -0.06
N ALA A 53 -4.88 27.06 -0.63
CA ALA A 53 -3.46 27.33 -0.80
C ALA A 53 -2.70 27.36 0.53
N HIS A 54 -3.36 27.67 1.65
CA HIS A 54 -2.73 27.68 2.98
C HIS A 54 -2.18 26.31 3.39
N TRP A 55 -2.59 25.21 2.73
CA TRP A 55 -2.04 23.87 2.96
C TRP A 55 -0.68 23.65 2.33
N GLN A 56 -0.23 24.51 1.41
CA GLN A 56 0.97 24.27 0.61
C GLN A 56 2.23 24.01 1.45
N PRO A 57 2.55 24.80 2.51
CA PRO A 57 3.75 24.55 3.29
C PRO A 57 3.72 23.17 3.95
N VAL A 58 2.60 22.86 4.63
CA VAL A 58 2.41 21.58 5.33
C VAL A 58 2.44 20.40 4.37
N LEU A 59 1.78 20.52 3.22
CA LEU A 59 1.74 19.44 2.23
C LEU A 59 3.11 19.22 1.59
N THR A 60 3.88 20.28 1.34
CA THR A 60 5.25 20.18 0.79
C THR A 60 6.19 19.45 1.75
N ASP A 61 6.19 19.86 3.02
CA ASP A 61 7.00 19.22 4.06
C ASP A 61 6.58 17.77 4.28
N TRP A 62 5.28 17.51 4.28
CA TRP A 62 4.72 16.18 4.44
C TRP A 62 5.11 15.23 3.30
N ILE A 63 5.01 15.67 2.04
CA ILE A 63 5.47 14.88 0.89
C ILE A 63 6.97 14.59 1.01
N ASN A 64 7.79 15.58 1.39
CA ASN A 64 9.22 15.37 1.56
C ASN A 64 9.52 14.34 2.67
N ALA A 65 8.82 14.41 3.80
CA ALA A 65 8.94 13.43 4.88
C ALA A 65 8.57 12.01 4.41
N ILE A 66 7.46 11.88 3.66
CA ILE A 66 7.02 10.61 3.05
C ILE A 66 8.09 10.06 2.10
N LEU A 67 8.67 10.90 1.24
CA LEU A 67 9.68 10.45 0.27
C LEU A 67 10.99 10.00 0.93
N GLN A 68 11.30 10.53 2.13
CA GLN A 68 12.51 10.23 2.88
C GLN A 68 12.35 9.08 3.87
N ALA A 69 11.12 8.68 4.20
CA ALA A 69 10.85 7.63 5.16
C ALA A 69 11.58 6.30 4.81
N PRO A 70 12.30 5.67 5.74
CA PRO A 70 12.98 4.40 5.53
C PRO A 70 11.99 3.24 5.45
N LEU A 71 11.63 2.89 4.22
CA LEU A 71 10.72 1.80 3.87
C LEU A 71 11.27 0.40 4.16
N THR A 72 12.59 0.26 4.28
CA THR A 72 13.24 -1.01 4.63
C THR A 72 14.18 -0.84 5.82
N ALA A 73 14.53 -1.96 6.46
CA ALA A 73 15.48 -1.97 7.58
C ALA A 73 16.88 -1.43 7.17
N GLN A 74 17.21 -1.48 5.88
CA GLN A 74 18.45 -0.97 5.31
C GLN A 74 18.40 0.54 5.03
N GLY A 75 17.26 1.21 5.29
CA GLY A 75 17.10 2.65 5.08
C GLY A 75 16.76 3.03 3.64
N PHE A 76 16.25 2.09 2.84
CA PHE A 76 15.75 2.42 1.50
C PHE A 76 14.53 3.34 1.58
N SER A 77 14.45 4.37 0.74
CA SER A 77 13.35 5.33 0.72
C SER A 77 12.86 5.60 -0.70
N LEU A 78 11.65 6.15 -0.84
CA LEU A 78 11.07 6.49 -2.15
C LEU A 78 11.96 7.45 -2.95
N ARG A 79 12.72 8.33 -2.27
CA ARG A 79 13.65 9.27 -2.90
C ARG A 79 14.68 8.61 -3.82
N GLN A 80 14.99 7.35 -3.56
CA GLN A 80 15.99 6.57 -4.29
C GLN A 80 15.38 5.87 -5.52
N LEU A 81 14.05 5.92 -5.70
CA LEU A 81 13.36 5.29 -6.83
C LEU A 81 13.38 6.16 -8.07
N THR A 82 14.18 5.75 -9.04
CA THR A 82 14.10 6.28 -10.41
C THR A 82 12.88 5.72 -11.14
N ALA A 83 12.44 6.42 -12.20
CA ALA A 83 11.34 5.98 -13.06
C ALA A 83 11.53 4.56 -13.64
N LYS A 84 12.77 4.09 -13.83
CA LYS A 84 13.06 2.73 -14.33
C LYS A 84 12.80 1.62 -13.30
N ASN A 85 12.80 1.98 -12.02
CA ASN A 85 12.67 1.03 -10.91
C ASN A 85 11.31 1.13 -10.21
N LYS A 86 10.37 1.90 -10.76
CA LYS A 86 9.00 2.00 -10.26
C LYS A 86 7.97 1.85 -11.38
N GLN A 87 6.82 1.30 -11.01
CA GLN A 87 5.59 1.31 -11.78
C GLN A 87 4.50 1.84 -10.85
N VAL A 88 3.98 3.03 -11.15
CA VAL A 88 2.83 3.61 -10.45
C VAL A 88 1.52 3.06 -11.04
N GLU A 89 0.50 2.95 -10.21
CA GLU A 89 -0.84 2.45 -10.57
C GLU A 89 -0.82 1.21 -11.48
N MET A 90 -0.19 0.13 -10.99
CA MET A 90 -0.16 -1.11 -11.75
C MET A 90 -1.54 -1.78 -11.72
N GLU A 91 -2.27 -1.67 -12.82
CA GLU A 91 -3.50 -2.43 -13.06
C GLU A 91 -3.21 -3.92 -13.18
N PHE A 92 -4.02 -4.76 -12.55
CA PHE A 92 -3.94 -6.20 -12.68
C PHE A 92 -5.30 -6.86 -12.87
N TYR A 93 -5.25 -8.04 -13.49
CA TYR A 93 -6.37 -8.94 -13.71
C TYR A 93 -6.00 -10.31 -13.18
N LEU A 94 -6.75 -10.81 -12.20
CA LEU A 94 -6.53 -12.10 -11.59
C LEU A 94 -7.71 -13.02 -11.93
N PRO A 95 -7.52 -14.01 -12.82
CA PRO A 95 -8.58 -14.94 -13.17
C PRO A 95 -8.87 -15.86 -12.00
N VAL A 96 -10.16 -16.02 -11.72
CA VAL A 96 -10.76 -16.93 -10.74
C VAL A 96 -11.47 -18.02 -11.55
N ALA A 97 -10.71 -19.04 -11.94
CA ALA A 97 -11.13 -19.98 -12.97
C ALA A 97 -12.19 -20.98 -12.47
N GLY A 98 -12.04 -21.43 -11.23
CA GLY A 98 -13.04 -22.21 -10.50
C GLY A 98 -13.83 -21.34 -9.52
N PRO A 99 -14.95 -21.84 -8.98
CA PRO A 99 -15.83 -21.01 -8.17
C PRO A 99 -15.27 -20.91 -6.73
N LEU A 100 -14.61 -19.79 -6.43
CA LEU A 100 -13.89 -19.50 -5.19
C LEU A 100 -14.86 -19.33 -4.02
N LYS A 101 -14.69 -20.15 -2.98
CA LYS A 101 -15.51 -20.08 -1.77
C LYS A 101 -14.80 -19.29 -0.66
N ALA A 102 -15.58 -18.47 0.04
CA ALA A 102 -15.07 -17.60 1.10
C ALA A 102 -14.46 -18.38 2.27
N ASP A 103 -15.08 -19.48 2.68
CA ASP A 103 -14.62 -20.36 3.76
C ASP A 103 -13.26 -21.02 3.47
N ALA A 104 -13.06 -21.51 2.25
CA ALA A 104 -11.81 -22.12 1.82
C ALA A 104 -10.67 -21.10 1.80
N LEU A 105 -10.92 -19.90 1.26
CA LEU A 105 -9.92 -18.83 1.27
C LEU A 105 -9.63 -18.34 2.69
N ASP A 106 -10.67 -18.15 3.51
CA ASP A 106 -10.56 -17.68 4.90
C ASP A 106 -9.73 -18.64 5.75
N ALA A 107 -10.01 -19.93 5.68
CA ALA A 107 -9.26 -20.96 6.39
C ALA A 107 -7.78 -20.94 6.00
N LEU A 108 -7.50 -20.81 4.69
CA LEU A 108 -6.13 -20.77 4.19
C LEU A 108 -5.39 -19.53 4.69
N ILE A 109 -5.94 -18.33 4.53
CA ILE A 109 -5.22 -17.09 4.89
C ILE A 109 -4.98 -17.02 6.39
N ARG A 110 -5.92 -17.48 7.22
CA ARG A 110 -5.81 -17.50 8.68
C ARG A 110 -4.74 -18.47 9.18
N GLN A 111 -4.49 -19.55 8.46
CA GLN A 111 -3.45 -20.52 8.81
C GLN A 111 -2.05 -19.92 8.70
N TYR A 112 -1.83 -19.08 7.68
CA TYR A 112 -0.49 -18.58 7.32
C TYR A 112 -0.23 -17.15 7.77
N ASP A 113 -1.27 -16.36 8.02
CA ASP A 113 -1.16 -14.94 8.31
C ASP A 113 -1.78 -14.58 9.68
N PRO A 114 -0.96 -14.20 10.67
CA PRO A 114 -1.44 -13.85 12.01
C PRO A 114 -2.42 -12.66 12.03
N LEU A 115 -2.32 -11.75 11.05
CA LEU A 115 -3.21 -10.60 10.96
C LEU A 115 -4.61 -11.06 10.51
N SER A 116 -4.67 -11.88 9.45
CA SER A 116 -5.89 -12.54 8.98
C SER A 116 -6.53 -13.42 10.06
N ALA A 117 -5.74 -14.10 10.90
CA ALA A 117 -6.24 -14.89 12.03
C ALA A 117 -7.09 -14.05 13.02
N GLY A 118 -6.77 -12.75 13.18
CA GLY A 118 -7.54 -11.82 14.00
C GLY A 118 -8.67 -11.08 13.26
N CYS A 119 -8.82 -11.26 11.94
CA CYS A 119 -9.90 -10.63 11.17
C CYS A 119 -11.24 -11.36 11.34
N PRO A 120 -12.38 -10.67 11.15
CA PRO A 120 -13.68 -11.34 10.96
C PRO A 120 -13.65 -12.31 9.77
N PRO A 121 -14.40 -13.43 9.81
CA PRO A 121 -14.46 -14.37 8.69
C PRO A 121 -14.84 -13.71 7.38
N LEU A 122 -14.24 -14.14 6.26
CA LEU A 122 -14.68 -13.73 4.94
C LEU A 122 -16.14 -14.16 4.69
N ASN A 123 -16.92 -13.24 4.13
CA ASN A 123 -18.31 -13.48 3.80
C ASN A 123 -18.64 -12.87 2.44
N PHE A 124 -18.34 -13.62 1.38
CA PHE A 124 -18.72 -13.27 0.02
C PHE A 124 -19.41 -14.45 -0.66
N ARG A 125 -20.33 -14.14 -1.59
CA ARG A 125 -20.92 -15.17 -2.46
C ARG A 125 -19.85 -15.72 -3.38
N GLN A 126 -19.92 -17.01 -3.67
CA GLN A 126 -18.98 -17.71 -4.53
C GLN A 126 -18.64 -16.89 -5.79
N VAL A 127 -17.35 -16.65 -6.01
CA VAL A 127 -16.86 -15.77 -7.09
C VAL A 127 -16.25 -16.63 -8.19
N GLN A 128 -16.61 -16.37 -9.43
CA GLN A 128 -15.95 -16.89 -10.63
C GLN A 128 -15.82 -15.75 -11.62
N GLY A 129 -14.75 -15.73 -12.41
CA GLY A 129 -14.50 -14.71 -13.44
C GLY A 129 -13.17 -14.02 -13.24
N MET A 130 -13.19 -12.69 -13.13
CA MET A 130 -11.97 -11.88 -13.10
C MET A 130 -12.00 -10.90 -11.93
N LEU A 131 -10.95 -10.91 -11.12
CA LEU A 131 -10.72 -9.88 -10.11
C LEU A 131 -9.82 -8.80 -10.72
N LYS A 132 -10.33 -7.56 -10.74
CA LYS A 132 -9.60 -6.39 -11.20
C LYS A 132 -9.17 -5.57 -9.99
N GLY A 133 -7.96 -5.04 -10.03
CA GLY A 133 -7.47 -4.12 -9.01
C GLY A 133 -6.31 -3.27 -9.51
N PHE A 134 -5.88 -2.35 -8.65
CA PHE A 134 -4.78 -1.42 -8.90
C PHE A 134 -3.85 -1.43 -7.70
N ILE A 135 -2.56 -1.54 -7.96
CA ILE A 135 -1.51 -1.42 -6.94
C ILE A 135 -0.91 -0.02 -7.08
N ASP A 136 -0.94 0.79 -6.01
CA ASP A 136 -0.45 2.17 -6.06
C ASP A 136 0.99 2.26 -6.56
N LEU A 137 1.88 1.41 -6.03
CA LEU A 137 3.29 1.38 -6.40
C LEU A 137 3.85 -0.04 -6.37
N VAL A 138 4.42 -0.45 -7.50
CA VAL A 138 5.37 -1.57 -7.56
C VAL A 138 6.75 -1.00 -7.78
N PHE A 139 7.74 -1.43 -7.00
CA PHE A 139 9.11 -0.98 -7.20
C PHE A 139 10.13 -2.11 -7.06
N ARG A 140 11.32 -1.88 -7.62
CA ARG A 140 12.44 -2.82 -7.57
C ARG A 140 13.60 -2.20 -6.80
N HIS A 141 14.11 -2.94 -5.81
CA HIS A 141 15.29 -2.59 -5.04
C HIS A 141 16.14 -3.84 -4.81
N GLU A 142 17.45 -3.75 -5.10
CA GLU A 142 18.41 -4.86 -4.93
C GLU A 142 17.95 -6.20 -5.53
N GLY A 143 17.32 -6.16 -6.71
CA GLY A 143 16.84 -7.36 -7.39
C GLY A 143 15.48 -7.88 -6.90
N ARG A 144 14.95 -7.35 -5.80
CA ARG A 144 13.64 -7.70 -5.24
C ARG A 144 12.56 -6.70 -5.63
N TYR A 145 11.35 -7.21 -5.83
CA TYR A 145 10.14 -6.45 -6.13
C TYR A 145 9.30 -6.27 -4.86
N TYR A 146 8.82 -5.06 -4.67
CA TYR A 146 8.04 -4.65 -3.51
C TYR A 146 6.70 -4.07 -3.96
N LEU A 147 5.69 -4.31 -3.15
CA LEU A 147 4.40 -3.65 -3.23
C LEU A 147 4.35 -2.52 -2.21
N LEU A 148 3.85 -1.36 -2.61
CA LEU A 148 3.53 -0.28 -1.69
C LEU A 148 2.13 0.25 -1.98
N ASP A 149 1.38 0.46 -0.90
CA ASP A 149 0.02 1.00 -0.92
C ASP A 149 -0.06 2.18 0.07
N TYR A 150 -0.57 3.32 -0.40
CA TYR A 150 -0.70 4.53 0.40
C TYR A 150 -2.04 4.51 1.13
N LYS A 151 -2.00 4.82 2.44
CA LYS A 151 -3.20 4.86 3.28
C LYS A 151 -3.37 6.24 3.90
N SER A 152 -4.44 6.93 3.52
CA SER A 152 -4.81 8.24 4.09
C SER A 152 -5.67 8.14 5.36
N ASN A 153 -5.81 6.93 5.92
CA ASN A 153 -6.63 6.63 7.09
C ASN A 153 -6.31 7.55 8.27
N TRP A 154 -7.36 7.99 8.94
CA TRP A 154 -7.25 8.79 10.16
C TRP A 154 -7.34 7.87 11.38
N LEU A 155 -6.25 7.79 12.16
CA LEU A 155 -6.18 6.97 13.37
C LEU A 155 -6.27 7.80 14.65
N GLY A 156 -6.03 9.11 14.56
CA GLY A 156 -6.13 10.05 15.68
C GLY A 156 -5.51 11.41 15.36
N GLU A 157 -5.46 12.28 16.36
CA GLU A 157 -5.15 13.70 16.20
C GLU A 157 -3.67 14.02 15.98
N ASN A 158 -2.78 13.07 16.27
CA ASN A 158 -1.32 13.24 16.20
C ASN A 158 -0.60 11.92 15.87
N SER A 159 0.73 11.96 15.80
CA SER A 159 1.57 10.80 15.46
C SER A 159 1.47 9.66 16.48
N GLU A 160 1.15 9.94 17.75
CA GLU A 160 0.97 8.91 18.79
C GLU A 160 -0.20 7.95 18.48
N ALA A 161 -1.15 8.35 17.62
CA ALA A 161 -2.24 7.50 17.19
C ALA A 161 -1.84 6.46 16.12
N TYR A 162 -0.64 6.57 15.54
CA TYR A 162 -0.14 5.73 14.44
C TYR A 162 0.87 4.67 14.93
N THR A 163 0.63 4.11 16.11
CA THR A 163 1.42 2.99 16.63
C THR A 163 1.29 1.75 15.73
N GLN A 164 2.26 0.84 15.81
CA GLN A 164 2.19 -0.45 15.11
C GLN A 164 0.91 -1.24 15.44
N GLN A 165 0.46 -1.18 16.70
CA GLN A 165 -0.78 -1.84 17.12
C GLN A 165 -2.02 -1.18 16.51
N ALA A 166 -2.09 0.16 16.50
CA ALA A 166 -3.21 0.90 15.91
C ALA A 166 -3.29 0.68 14.38
N MET A 167 -2.14 0.70 13.71
CA MET A 167 -2.06 0.39 12.28
C MET A 167 -2.48 -1.05 11.99
N ALA A 168 -2.00 -2.04 12.76
CA ALA A 168 -2.42 -3.43 12.62
C ALA A 168 -3.95 -3.60 12.81
N ALA A 169 -4.54 -2.92 13.80
CA ALA A 169 -5.98 -2.93 13.99
C ALA A 169 -6.74 -2.31 12.80
N ALA A 170 -6.23 -1.21 12.23
CA ALA A 170 -6.79 -0.61 11.03
C ALA A 170 -6.68 -1.54 9.81
N MET A 171 -5.55 -2.23 9.66
CA MET A 171 -5.34 -3.22 8.60
C MET A 171 -6.39 -4.35 8.68
N GLN A 172 -6.68 -4.84 9.90
CA GLN A 172 -7.71 -5.86 10.13
C GLN A 172 -9.12 -5.32 9.85
N MET A 173 -9.43 -4.12 10.36
CA MET A 173 -10.75 -3.50 10.23
C MET A 173 -11.14 -3.30 8.76
N HIS A 174 -10.19 -2.90 7.91
CA HIS A 174 -10.43 -2.63 6.49
C HIS A 174 -10.15 -3.83 5.58
N ARG A 175 -9.82 -5.00 6.15
CA ARG A 175 -9.42 -6.20 5.41
C ARG A 175 -8.27 -5.97 4.43
N TYR A 176 -7.32 -5.11 4.81
CA TYR A 176 -6.09 -4.91 4.05
C TYR A 176 -5.19 -6.15 4.08
N ASP A 177 -5.43 -7.08 5.03
CA ASP A 177 -4.84 -8.43 5.02
C ASP A 177 -5.12 -9.17 3.71
N LEU A 178 -6.40 -9.22 3.31
CA LEU A 178 -6.80 -9.85 2.06
C LEU A 178 -6.25 -9.07 0.86
N GLN A 179 -6.26 -7.73 0.93
CA GLN A 179 -5.77 -6.88 -0.15
C GLN A 179 -4.31 -7.20 -0.48
N TYR A 180 -3.42 -7.23 0.53
CA TYR A 180 -2.00 -7.46 0.27
C TYR A 180 -1.71 -8.89 -0.22
N GLN A 181 -2.51 -9.87 0.20
CA GLN A 181 -2.39 -11.26 -0.27
C GLN A 181 -2.79 -11.35 -1.76
N LEU A 182 -3.88 -10.71 -2.16
CA LEU A 182 -4.33 -10.65 -3.56
C LEU A 182 -3.35 -9.89 -4.44
N TYR A 183 -2.82 -8.76 -3.97
CA TYR A 183 -1.81 -7.97 -4.70
C TYR A 183 -0.53 -8.76 -4.88
N THR A 184 -0.12 -9.51 -3.85
CA THR A 184 1.05 -10.39 -3.93
C THR A 184 0.82 -11.51 -4.93
N LEU A 185 -0.34 -12.16 -4.92
CA LEU A 185 -0.65 -13.20 -5.90
C LEU A 185 -0.65 -12.65 -7.34
N ALA A 186 -1.22 -11.46 -7.55
CA ALA A 186 -1.22 -10.80 -8.85
C ALA A 186 0.21 -10.49 -9.33
N LEU A 187 1.02 -9.85 -8.49
CA LEU A 187 2.41 -9.54 -8.81
C LEU A 187 3.24 -10.83 -8.98
N HIS A 188 3.00 -11.85 -8.16
CA HIS A 188 3.66 -13.13 -8.25
C HIS A 188 3.44 -13.80 -9.62
N ARG A 189 2.18 -13.88 -10.09
CA ARG A 189 1.86 -14.41 -11.42
C ARG A 189 2.48 -13.56 -12.52
N TYR A 190 2.42 -12.24 -12.39
CA TYR A 190 3.01 -11.30 -13.35
C TYR A 190 4.52 -11.50 -13.48
N LEU A 191 5.25 -11.53 -12.36
CA LEU A 191 6.71 -11.69 -12.36
C LEU A 191 7.12 -13.07 -12.86
N ARG A 192 6.40 -14.14 -12.48
CA ARG A 192 6.64 -15.51 -12.98
C ARG A 192 6.54 -15.56 -14.51
N HIS A 193 5.66 -14.78 -15.12
CA HIS A 193 5.53 -14.71 -16.58
C HIS A 193 6.62 -13.87 -17.26
N ARG A 194 7.17 -12.86 -16.56
CA ARG A 194 8.10 -11.87 -17.13
C ARG A 194 9.57 -12.17 -16.89
N ILE A 195 9.90 -12.87 -15.82
CA ILE A 195 11.28 -13.10 -15.38
C ILE A 195 11.62 -14.57 -15.59
N ALA A 196 12.66 -14.83 -16.39
CA ALA A 196 13.23 -16.17 -16.52
C ALA A 196 13.79 -16.63 -15.17
N ASP A 197 13.58 -17.91 -14.84
CA ASP A 197 14.01 -18.51 -13.57
C ASP A 197 13.49 -17.78 -12.32
N TYR A 198 12.29 -17.18 -12.42
CA TYR A 198 11.63 -16.53 -11.29
C TYR A 198 11.46 -17.48 -10.10
N ARG A 199 11.88 -16.99 -8.93
CA ARG A 199 11.71 -17.64 -7.62
C ARG A 199 11.18 -16.62 -6.63
N TYR A 200 10.08 -16.94 -5.94
CA TYR A 200 9.43 -16.02 -5.01
C TYR A 200 10.38 -15.54 -3.91
N ASP A 201 11.18 -16.43 -3.33
CA ASP A 201 12.09 -16.08 -2.23
C ASP A 201 13.25 -15.18 -2.61
N ASP A 202 13.64 -15.20 -3.88
CA ASP A 202 14.73 -14.40 -4.41
C ASP A 202 14.25 -13.06 -4.98
N HIS A 203 13.04 -13.05 -5.55
CA HIS A 203 12.55 -11.91 -6.31
C HIS A 203 11.47 -11.09 -5.60
N PHE A 204 10.76 -11.63 -4.60
CA PHE A 204 9.74 -10.88 -3.87
C PHE A 204 10.29 -10.37 -2.53
N GLY A 205 10.25 -9.05 -2.36
CA GLY A 205 10.83 -8.34 -1.23
C GLY A 205 9.87 -8.10 -0.08
N GLY A 206 8.57 -8.02 -0.35
CA GLY A 206 7.55 -7.76 0.66
C GLY A 206 6.59 -6.66 0.25
N ILE A 207 5.83 -6.20 1.23
CA ILE A 207 4.72 -5.27 1.07
C ILE A 207 4.82 -4.21 2.14
N ILE A 208 4.54 -2.98 1.74
CA ILE A 208 4.58 -1.79 2.60
C ILE A 208 3.23 -1.09 2.50
N TYR A 209 2.58 -0.88 3.63
CA TYR A 209 1.42 0.00 3.74
C TYR A 209 1.89 1.27 4.44
N LEU A 210 1.84 2.38 3.71
CA LEU A 210 2.31 3.67 4.20
C LEU A 210 1.11 4.52 4.63
N PHE A 211 0.82 4.53 5.93
CA PHE A 211 -0.17 5.41 6.54
C PHE A 211 0.35 6.84 6.49
N LEU A 212 0.00 7.57 5.44
CA LEU A 212 0.56 8.87 5.09
C LEU A 212 0.57 9.82 6.29
N ARG A 213 -0.55 9.89 7.02
CA ARG A 213 -0.72 10.79 8.17
C ARG A 213 0.10 10.37 9.38
N GLY A 214 0.55 9.13 9.44
CA GLY A 214 1.41 8.61 10.50
C GLY A 214 2.89 8.83 10.24
N VAL A 215 3.28 9.27 9.04
CA VAL A 215 4.70 9.54 8.75
C VAL A 215 5.14 10.77 9.51
N ASP A 216 6.13 10.58 10.37
CA ASP A 216 6.72 11.61 11.22
C ASP A 216 8.21 11.73 10.90
N ALA A 217 8.70 12.96 10.72
CA ALA A 217 10.12 13.20 10.47
C ALA A 217 10.98 12.88 11.70
N ALA A 218 10.40 12.93 12.91
CA ALA A 218 11.08 12.64 14.17
C ALA A 218 11.18 11.13 14.48
N ASP A 219 10.23 10.32 13.98
CA ASP A 219 10.30 8.85 14.03
C ASP A 219 10.19 8.25 12.62
N PRO A 220 11.33 7.93 12.00
CA PRO A 220 11.36 7.44 10.62
C PRO A 220 10.59 6.13 10.38
N ARG A 221 10.23 5.36 11.42
CA ARG A 221 9.42 4.13 11.27
C ARG A 221 7.93 4.36 11.47
N SER A 222 7.52 5.55 11.90
CA SER A 222 6.13 5.88 12.13
C SER A 222 5.34 5.87 10.82
N GLY A 223 4.10 5.40 10.87
CA GLY A 223 3.24 5.30 9.70
C GLY A 223 3.57 4.16 8.73
N ILE A 224 4.58 3.32 9.00
CA ILE A 224 4.96 2.20 8.14
C ILE A 224 4.47 0.89 8.75
N PHE A 225 3.60 0.19 8.02
CA PHE A 225 3.30 -1.23 8.25
C PHE A 225 3.98 -2.05 7.15
N SER A 226 4.64 -3.16 7.49
CA SER A 226 5.29 -4.01 6.50
C SER A 226 5.08 -5.48 6.81
N THR A 227 4.91 -6.28 5.76
CA THR A 227 4.80 -7.73 5.85
C THR A 227 5.34 -8.38 4.60
N ARG A 228 5.68 -9.66 4.70
CA ARG A 228 6.02 -10.49 3.54
C ARG A 228 5.20 -11.78 3.65
N PRO A 229 4.16 -11.95 2.82
CA PRO A 229 3.38 -13.18 2.81
C PRO A 229 4.26 -14.42 2.63
N ASP A 230 3.83 -15.51 3.26
CA ASP A 230 4.52 -16.79 3.14
C ASP A 230 4.46 -17.31 1.70
N ALA A 231 5.56 -17.88 1.22
CA ALA A 231 5.63 -18.38 -0.15
C ALA A 231 4.64 -19.53 -0.39
N GLU A 232 4.45 -20.39 0.62
CA GLU A 232 3.50 -21.50 0.57
C GLU A 232 2.06 -20.98 0.56
N LEU A 233 1.74 -19.93 1.34
CA LEU A 233 0.44 -19.24 1.26
C LEU A 233 0.15 -18.80 -0.17
N ILE A 234 1.09 -18.08 -0.80
CA ILE A 234 0.90 -17.56 -2.16
C ILE A 234 0.74 -18.69 -3.18
N ASN A 235 1.51 -19.78 -3.07
CA ASN A 235 1.36 -20.94 -3.94
C ASN A 235 0.01 -21.65 -3.73
N LYS A 236 -0.47 -21.79 -2.49
CA LYS A 236 -1.78 -22.40 -2.20
C LYS A 236 -2.92 -21.50 -2.69
N MET A 237 -2.79 -20.18 -2.54
CA MET A 237 -3.74 -19.23 -3.13
C MET A 237 -3.73 -19.30 -4.65
N ASP A 238 -2.55 -19.41 -5.28
CA ASP A 238 -2.42 -19.57 -6.72
C ASP A 238 -3.20 -20.78 -7.24
N ASN A 239 -3.06 -21.92 -6.56
CA ASN A 239 -3.82 -23.14 -6.85
C ASN A 239 -5.32 -22.99 -6.60
N LEU A 240 -5.71 -22.31 -5.51
CA LEU A 240 -7.12 -22.07 -5.19
C LEU A 240 -7.82 -21.19 -6.23
N PHE A 241 -7.08 -20.28 -6.88
CA PHE A 241 -7.57 -19.40 -7.94
C PHE A 241 -7.48 -20.05 -9.33
N ALA A 242 -6.59 -21.04 -9.50
CA ALA A 242 -6.56 -21.89 -10.68
C ALA A 242 -7.78 -22.81 -10.70
N ALA A 243 -8.19 -23.24 -11.90
CA ALA A 243 -9.19 -24.30 -11.98
C ALA A 243 -8.51 -25.58 -11.48
N ASN A 244 -9.08 -26.25 -10.48
CA ASN A 244 -8.93 -27.69 -10.40
C ASN A 244 -9.62 -28.25 -11.64
N THR A 245 -8.90 -28.32 -12.76
CA THR A 245 -9.20 -29.31 -13.79
C THR A 245 -8.84 -30.65 -13.15
N GLU A 246 -9.77 -31.20 -12.38
CA GLU A 246 -9.94 -32.64 -12.46
C GLU A 246 -10.31 -32.90 -13.92
N GLU A 247 -9.31 -33.18 -14.74
CA GLU A 247 -9.53 -33.93 -15.97
C GLU A 247 -10.25 -35.20 -15.55
N MET A 248 -11.58 -35.20 -15.71
CA MET A 248 -12.35 -36.42 -15.80
C MET A 248 -11.87 -37.18 -17.03
N ALA A 249 -10.85 -37.99 -16.84
CA ALA A 249 -10.55 -39.14 -17.68
C ALA A 249 -11.43 -40.33 -17.25
#